data_AF-A0A7C2LNQ6-F1
#
_entry.id   AF-A0A7C2LNQ6-F1
#
_cell.length_a   1.000
_cell.length_b   1.000
_cell.length_c   1.000
_cell.angle_alpha   90.00
_cell.angle_beta   90.00
_cell.angle_gamma   90.00
#
_symmetry.space_group_name_H-M   'P 1'
#
loop_
_entity.id
_entity.type
_entity.pdbx_description
1 polymer ?
#
loop_
_entity_poly.entity_id
_entity_poly.type
_entity_poly.pdbx_seq_one_letter_code
_entity_poly.pdbx_strand_id
1 'polypeptide(L)'
;MKRVLVASLAVCLAAAPAFAAAPKVEAAVKVFKAVGADSAKLKTFCAMMKAMDSLGEKANPAVEKQIDGYMKQLGTDFEAAWTTSDGIDENSADGKVLNAALDELAGKCS
;
A
#
# COMPACT_ATOMS: atom_id res chain seq x y z
N MET A 1 -28.03 57.27 6.73
CA MET A 1 -28.67 56.45 7.77
C MET A 1 -28.32 54.99 7.53
N LYS A 2 -27.91 54.30 8.61
CA LYS A 2 -27.80 52.84 8.82
C LYS A 2 -26.75 52.04 8.04
N ARG A 3 -25.64 51.84 8.75
CA ARG A 3 -24.75 50.68 8.75
C ARG A 3 -25.57 49.37 8.81
N VAL A 4 -25.19 48.36 8.01
CA VAL A 4 -25.35 46.95 8.39
C VAL A 4 -24.12 46.18 7.91
N LEU A 5 -23.23 45.92 8.86
CA LEU A 5 -22.23 44.85 8.84
C LEU A 5 -22.90 43.59 9.35
N VAL A 6 -23.07 42.54 8.53
CA VAL A 6 -23.39 41.14 8.93
C VAL A 6 -23.19 40.28 7.67
N ALA A 7 -22.57 39.10 7.63
CA ALA A 7 -21.66 38.38 8.50
C ALA A 7 -21.04 37.29 7.60
N SER A 8 -19.83 36.88 7.96
CA SER A 8 -19.10 35.75 7.42
C SER A 8 -19.98 34.48 7.37
N LEU A 9 -20.25 33.98 6.17
CA LEU A 9 -20.58 32.57 5.98
C LEU A 9 -19.28 31.87 5.64
N ALA A 10 -18.57 31.48 6.70
CA ALA A 10 -17.60 30.41 6.62
C ALA A 10 -18.36 29.15 6.16
N VAL A 11 -18.28 28.85 4.87
CA VAL A 11 -18.64 27.53 4.36
C VAL A 11 -17.65 26.58 5.01
N CYS A 12 -18.11 25.89 6.06
CA CYS A 12 -17.44 24.74 6.62
C CYS A 12 -17.25 23.74 5.47
N LEU A 13 -16.04 23.73 4.89
CA LEU A 13 -15.50 22.51 4.32
C LEU A 13 -15.63 21.47 5.42
N ALA A 14 -16.55 20.52 5.24
CA ALA A 14 -16.48 19.25 5.91
C ALA A 14 -15.19 18.58 5.40
N ALA A 15 -14.05 19.02 5.94
CA ALA A 15 -12.89 18.18 6.08
C ALA A 15 -13.37 17.03 6.95
N ALA A 16 -13.88 15.97 6.32
CA ALA A 16 -13.82 14.66 6.92
C ALA A 16 -12.42 14.56 7.51
N PRO A 17 -12.25 14.16 8.79
CA PRO A 17 -10.93 13.93 9.32
C PRO A 17 -10.30 12.94 8.34
N ALA A 18 -9.33 13.42 7.55
CA ALA A 18 -8.40 12.55 6.87
C ALA A 18 -7.67 11.92 8.04
N PHE A 19 -8.16 10.75 8.47
CA PHE A 19 -7.43 9.90 9.38
C PHE A 19 -6.14 9.61 8.65
N ALA A 20 -5.10 10.39 8.98
CA ALA A 20 -3.76 10.11 8.54
C ALA A 20 -3.50 8.66 8.94
N ALA A 21 -3.06 7.86 7.97
CA ALA A 21 -2.81 6.46 8.24
C ALA A 21 -1.77 6.35 9.36
N ALA A 22 -1.78 5.26 10.11
CA ALA A 22 -0.76 5.09 11.15
C ALA A 22 0.66 5.25 10.55
N PRO A 23 1.65 5.80 11.27
CA PRO A 23 2.98 6.07 10.70
C PRO A 23 3.65 4.85 10.04
N LYS A 24 3.40 3.65 10.57
CA LYS A 24 3.86 2.38 9.98
C LYS A 24 3.21 2.09 8.62
N VAL A 25 1.95 2.45 8.45
CA VAL A 25 1.19 2.30 7.20
C VAL A 25 1.70 3.29 6.17
N GLU A 26 1.89 4.55 6.55
CA GLU A 26 2.47 5.55 5.64
C GLU A 26 3.88 5.16 5.18
N ALA A 27 4.69 4.58 6.08
CA ALA A 27 6.01 4.05 5.74
C ALA A 27 5.90 2.91 4.71
N ALA A 28 5.03 1.92 4.95
CA ALA A 28 4.80 0.82 4.02
C ALA A 28 4.29 1.29 2.64
N VAL A 29 3.34 2.23 2.60
CA VAL A 29 2.86 2.86 1.36
C VAL A 29 4.00 3.52 0.59
N LYS A 30 4.90 4.24 1.27
CA LYS A 30 6.07 4.86 0.62
C LYS A 30 6.99 3.80 0.02
N VAL A 31 7.21 2.68 0.71
CA VAL A 31 8.02 1.58 0.18
C VAL A 31 7.39 0.97 -1.07
N PHE A 32 6.08 0.68 -1.06
CA PHE A 32 5.38 0.14 -2.24
C PHE A 32 5.46 1.11 -3.43
N LYS A 33 5.28 2.42 -3.19
CA LYS A 33 5.46 3.44 -4.23
C LYS A 33 6.88 3.48 -4.77
N ALA A 34 7.88 3.36 -3.90
CA ALA A 34 9.29 3.32 -4.32
C ALA A 34 9.61 2.08 -5.17
N VAL A 35 9.09 0.91 -4.81
CA VAL A 35 9.19 -0.30 -5.64
C VAL A 35 8.55 -0.09 -7.01
N GLY A 36 7.35 0.50 -7.05
CA GLY A 36 6.65 0.77 -8.31
C GLY A 36 7.24 1.91 -9.15
N ALA A 37 8.22 2.65 -8.63
CA ALA A 37 8.94 3.70 -9.35
C ALA A 37 10.32 3.22 -9.86
N ASP A 38 10.83 2.10 -9.34
CA ASP A 38 12.08 1.49 -9.74
C ASP A 38 11.80 0.31 -10.68
N SER A 39 12.27 0.39 -11.94
CA SER A 39 11.95 -0.64 -12.95
C SER A 39 12.51 -2.03 -12.61
N ALA A 40 13.66 -2.10 -11.92
CA ALA A 40 14.25 -3.38 -11.53
C ALA A 40 13.45 -4.01 -10.39
N LYS A 41 13.10 -3.22 -9.37
CA LYS A 41 12.27 -3.69 -8.26
C LYS A 41 10.86 -4.03 -8.70
N LEU A 42 10.24 -3.21 -9.55
CA LEU A 42 8.93 -3.50 -10.12
C LEU A 42 8.95 -4.84 -10.87
N LYS A 43 9.96 -5.10 -11.69
CA LYS A 43 10.09 -6.39 -12.39
C LYS A 43 10.19 -7.57 -11.42
N THR A 44 10.96 -7.43 -10.35
CA THR A 44 11.07 -8.44 -9.29
C THR A 44 9.73 -8.65 -8.58
N PHE A 45 9.03 -7.57 -8.25
CA PHE A 45 7.70 -7.61 -7.64
C PHE A 45 6.69 -8.32 -8.55
N CYS A 46 6.66 -8.01 -9.84
CA CYS A 46 5.75 -8.69 -10.76
C CYS A 46 6.07 -10.19 -10.93
N ALA A 47 7.35 -10.56 -10.90
CA ALA A 47 7.75 -11.96 -10.89
C ALA A 47 7.29 -12.67 -9.59
N MET A 48 7.31 -11.96 -8.46
CA MET A 48 6.79 -12.44 -7.19
C MET A 48 5.28 -12.66 -7.23
N MET A 49 4.51 -11.68 -7.71
CA MET A 49 3.05 -11.81 -7.85
C MET A 49 2.68 -13.02 -8.73
N LYS A 50 3.38 -13.19 -9.86
CA LYS A 50 3.18 -14.35 -10.73
C LYS A 50 3.51 -15.69 -10.05
N ALA A 51 4.53 -15.71 -9.19
CA ALA A 51 4.85 -16.90 -8.42
C ALA A 51 3.76 -17.19 -7.37
N MET A 52 3.22 -16.16 -6.71
CA MET A 52 2.08 -16.28 -5.79
C MET A 52 0.83 -16.79 -6.52
N ASP A 53 0.51 -16.28 -7.70
CA ASP A 53 -0.64 -16.77 -8.50
C ASP A 53 -0.48 -18.25 -8.92
N SER A 54 0.77 -18.73 -9.02
CA SER A 54 1.06 -20.13 -9.35
C SER A 54 0.95 -21.08 -8.17
N LEU A 55 0.93 -20.56 -6.93
CA LEU A 55 0.51 -21.31 -5.75
C LEU A 55 -1.01 -21.49 -5.85
N GLY A 56 -1.44 -22.57 -6.51
CA GLY A 56 -2.82 -23.05 -6.41
C GLY A 56 -3.14 -23.53 -4.98
N GLU A 57 -4.15 -24.39 -4.83
CA GLU A 57 -4.59 -24.87 -3.50
C GLU A 57 -3.57 -25.73 -2.74
N LYS A 58 -2.43 -26.08 -3.35
CA LYS A 58 -1.40 -26.93 -2.73
C LYS A 58 -0.13 -26.14 -2.51
N ALA A 59 0.32 -26.10 -1.26
CA ALA A 59 1.64 -25.62 -0.87
C ALA A 59 2.73 -26.29 -1.73
N ASN A 60 3.52 -25.46 -2.42
CA ASN A 60 4.67 -25.91 -3.19
C ASN A 60 5.92 -25.23 -2.61
N PRO A 61 6.73 -25.97 -1.81
CA PRO A 61 7.90 -25.41 -1.13
C PRO A 61 8.93 -24.78 -2.09
N ALA A 62 8.98 -25.22 -3.35
CA ALA A 62 9.87 -24.61 -4.34
C ALA A 62 9.39 -23.21 -4.75
N VAL A 63 8.08 -23.02 -4.87
CA VAL A 63 7.47 -21.72 -5.21
C VAL A 63 7.50 -20.78 -4.00
N GLU A 64 7.25 -21.29 -2.80
CA GLU A 64 7.42 -20.52 -1.55
C GLU A 64 8.85 -20.00 -1.41
N LYS A 65 9.86 -20.86 -1.63
CA LYS A 65 11.27 -20.44 -1.64
C LYS A 65 11.58 -19.41 -2.73
N GLN A 66 10.90 -19.48 -3.87
CA GLN A 66 11.06 -18.50 -4.94
C GLN A 66 10.48 -17.15 -4.53
N ILE A 67 9.31 -17.13 -3.90
CA ILE A 67 8.68 -15.93 -3.33
C ILE A 67 9.58 -15.31 -2.27
N ASP A 68 10.11 -16.11 -1.33
CA ASP A 68 11.08 -15.64 -0.33
C ASP A 68 12.33 -15.03 -0.96
N GLY A 69 12.79 -15.61 -2.08
CA GLY A 69 13.90 -15.08 -2.87
C GLY A 69 13.59 -13.69 -3.42
N TYR A 70 12.39 -13.47 -3.94
CA TYR A 70 11.97 -12.17 -4.45
C TYR A 70 11.78 -11.13 -3.33
N MET A 71 11.21 -11.53 -2.19
CA MET A 71 11.09 -10.67 -1.00
C MET A 71 12.46 -10.10 -0.59
N LYS A 72 13.47 -10.97 -0.50
CA LYS A 72 14.86 -10.58 -0.20
C LYS A 72 15.47 -9.67 -1.27
N GLN A 73 15.17 -9.91 -2.55
CA GLN A 73 15.64 -9.06 -3.65
C GLN A 73 14.98 -7.68 -3.66
N LEU A 74 13.72 -7.56 -3.22
CA LEU A 74 13.03 -6.29 -3.05
C LEU A 74 13.57 -5.50 -1.85
N GLY A 75 14.09 -6.22 -0.85
CA GLY A 75 14.90 -5.71 0.25
C GLY A 75 14.13 -5.62 1.57
N THR A 76 14.87 -5.38 2.65
CA THR A 76 14.36 -5.39 4.04
C THR A 76 13.21 -4.41 4.27
N ASP A 77 13.24 -3.25 3.63
CA ASP A 77 12.17 -2.26 3.76
C ASP A 77 10.86 -2.78 3.15
N PHE A 78 10.96 -3.53 2.03
CA PHE A 78 9.81 -4.17 1.42
C PHE A 78 9.28 -5.32 2.27
N GLU A 79 10.16 -6.14 2.84
CA GLU A 79 9.77 -7.20 3.79
C GLU A 79 9.02 -6.63 5.00
N ALA A 80 9.48 -5.51 5.57
CA ALA A 80 8.82 -4.83 6.66
C ALA A 80 7.47 -4.23 6.26
N ALA A 81 7.38 -3.64 5.06
CA ALA A 81 6.14 -3.12 4.50
C ALA A 81 5.11 -4.24 4.26
N TRP A 82 5.56 -5.36 3.70
CA TRP A 82 4.73 -6.55 3.47
C TRP A 82 4.22 -7.15 4.78
N THR A 83 5.09 -7.31 5.78
CA THR A 83 4.72 -7.77 7.13
C THR A 83 3.69 -6.84 7.78
N THR A 84 3.82 -5.53 7.55
CA THR A 84 2.83 -4.55 8.04
C THR A 84 1.47 -4.76 7.38
N SER A 85 1.45 -5.10 6.09
CA SER A 85 0.22 -5.42 5.37
C SER A 85 -0.41 -6.74 5.80
N ASP A 86 0.39 -7.76 6.05
CA ASP A 86 -0.09 -9.08 6.50
C ASP A 86 -0.66 -9.03 7.92
N GLY A 87 -0.09 -8.17 8.78
CA GLY A 87 -0.50 -8.03 10.18
C GLY A 87 -1.62 -7.02 10.44
N ILE A 88 -2.23 -6.42 9.41
CA ILE A 88 -3.30 -5.43 9.59
C ILE A 88 -4.67 -6.01 9.24
N ASP A 89 -5.72 -5.56 9.93
CA ASP A 89 -7.08 -5.85 9.50
C ASP A 89 -7.37 -5.13 8.18
N GLU A 90 -7.53 -5.88 7.10
CA GLU A 90 -7.83 -5.39 5.74
C GLU A 90 -9.10 -4.52 5.69
N ASN A 91 -10.04 -4.73 6.61
CA ASN A 91 -11.31 -3.98 6.65
C ASN A 91 -11.18 -2.65 7.41
N SER A 92 -10.08 -2.45 8.13
CA SER A 92 -9.79 -1.20 8.83
C SER A 92 -9.45 -0.06 7.86
N ALA A 93 -9.46 1.18 8.35
CA ALA A 93 -9.07 2.34 7.54
C ALA A 93 -7.63 2.21 7.02
N ASP A 94 -6.71 1.78 7.88
CA ASP A 94 -5.31 1.57 7.51
C ASP A 94 -5.13 0.39 6.56
N GLY A 95 -5.89 -0.70 6.74
CA GLY A 95 -5.91 -1.85 5.84
C GLY A 95 -6.31 -1.47 4.42
N LYS A 96 -7.35 -0.65 4.27
CA LYS A 96 -7.78 -0.10 2.97
C LYS A 96 -6.70 0.77 2.32
N VAL A 97 -5.95 1.54 3.10
CA VAL A 97 -4.85 2.36 2.59
C VAL A 97 -3.69 1.49 2.08
N LEU A 98 -3.32 0.42 2.80
CA LEU A 98 -2.29 -0.52 2.33
C LEU A 98 -2.74 -1.30 1.10
N ASN A 99 -3.96 -1.83 1.12
CA ASN A 99 -4.51 -2.58 -0.01
C ASN A 99 -4.56 -1.72 -1.26
N ALA A 100 -5.02 -0.47 -1.17
CA ALA A 100 -5.01 0.44 -2.31
C ALA A 100 -3.59 0.70 -2.86
N ALA A 101 -2.58 0.79 -2.00
CA ALA A 101 -1.20 0.96 -2.43
C ALA A 101 -0.61 -0.32 -3.07
N LEU A 102 -0.97 -1.49 -2.56
CA LEU A 102 -0.59 -2.78 -3.15
C LEU A 102 -1.29 -3.02 -4.48
N ASP A 103 -2.58 -2.69 -4.59
CA ASP A 103 -3.35 -2.76 -5.83
C ASP A 103 -2.77 -1.82 -6.90
N GLU A 104 -2.40 -0.58 -6.51
CA GLU A 104 -1.71 0.36 -7.40
C GLU A 104 -0.39 -0.22 -7.89
N LEU A 105 0.38 -0.85 -7.00
CA LEU A 105 1.65 -1.49 -7.35
C LEU A 105 1.45 -2.71 -8.27
N ALA A 106 0.48 -3.58 -7.95
CA ALA A 106 0.11 -4.76 -8.73
C ALA A 106 -0.43 -4.40 -10.11
N GLY A 107 -1.22 -3.33 -10.22
CA GLY A 107 -1.72 -2.83 -11.50
C GLY A 107 -0.61 -2.44 -12.48
N LYS A 108 0.61 -2.17 -12.01
CA LYS A 108 1.78 -1.90 -12.86
C LYS A 108 2.42 -3.16 -13.45
N CYS A 109 1.99 -4.34 -13.06
CA CYS A 109 2.50 -5.62 -13.57
C CYS A 109 1.79 -6.13 -14.83
N SER A 110 0.87 -5.33 -15.36
CA SER A 110 0.09 -5.59 -16.58
C SER A 110 0.85 -5.24 -17.85
#